data_AF-K2MMP6-F1
#
_entry.id   AF-K2MMP6-F1
#
_cell.length_a   1.000
_cell.length_b   1.000
_cell.length_c   1.000
_cell.angle_alpha   90.00
_cell.angle_beta   90.00
_cell.angle_gamma   90.00
#
_symmetry.space_group_name_H-M   'P 1'
#
loop_
_entity.id
_entity.type
_entity.pdbx_description
1 polymer ?
#
loop_
_entity_poly.entity_id
_entity_poly.type
_entity_poly.pdbx_seq_one_letter_code
_entity_poly.pdbx_strand_id
1 'polypeptide(L)'
;MDDEARRTRRNLQRSTCWRFPGVATRANDFTGAMLVLYVLGRHPSHGYEYTAALLEEAAQWNDVVALPMNEGRVSPEKKVGVEGYSGIEAAIGLTRKVYMWFDLALRLFPIARYIAKGDDDMFLRVPLFVALLRLLPRRGIYMGVYAGSSLWVKDRSIHVFFMIGWCYTLSRDVAEALVSYKPLRRLAYLPYSKEREEEFFSIHMQHEDVMVGRVLV
;
A
#
# COMPACT_ATOMS: atom_id res chain seq x y z
N MET A 1 8.58 0.39 -5.58
CA MET A 1 9.08 0.09 -6.93
C MET A 1 10.47 -0.51 -6.82
N ASP A 2 10.89 -1.32 -7.80
CA ASP A 2 12.25 -1.87 -7.86
C ASP A 2 13.17 -0.95 -8.69
N ASP A 3 13.67 0.09 -8.04
CA ASP A 3 14.68 1.00 -8.58
C ASP A 3 15.66 1.41 -7.47
N GLU A 4 16.81 1.96 -7.85
CA GLU A 4 17.90 2.29 -6.95
C GLU A 4 17.51 3.32 -5.88
N ALA A 5 16.76 4.37 -6.26
CA ALA A 5 16.34 5.41 -5.34
C ALA A 5 15.39 4.84 -4.27
N ARG A 6 14.45 3.97 -4.68
CA ARG A 6 13.53 3.30 -3.76
C ARG A 6 14.23 2.27 -2.89
N ARG A 7 15.23 1.54 -3.42
CA ARG A 7 16.07 0.65 -2.61
C ARG A 7 16.84 1.40 -1.53
N THR A 8 17.37 2.57 -1.89
CA THR A 8 18.03 3.48 -0.93
C THR A 8 17.09 3.89 0.19
N ARG A 9 15.84 4.26 -0.12
CA ARG A 9 14.82 4.60 0.88
C ARG A 9 14.50 3.44 1.83
N ARG A 10 14.33 2.22 1.31
CA ARG A 10 14.13 1.03 2.14
C ARG A 10 15.30 0.79 3.09
N ASN A 11 16.53 0.95 2.61
CA ASN A 11 17.73 0.86 3.44
C ASN A 11 17.79 1.95 4.52
N LEU A 12 17.37 3.18 4.20
CA LEU A 12 17.25 4.26 5.18
C LEU A 12 16.21 3.93 6.25
N GLN A 13 15.03 3.44 5.89
CA GLN A 13 14.03 3.03 6.88
C GLN A 13 14.52 1.86 7.75
N ARG A 14 15.17 0.83 7.17
CA ARG A 14 15.81 -0.29 7.90
C ARG A 14 16.86 0.19 8.90
N SER A 15 17.68 1.17 8.52
CA SER A 15 18.74 1.74 9.36
C SER A 15 18.25 2.81 10.34
N THR A 16 16.97 3.20 10.30
CA THR A 16 16.39 4.22 11.16
C THR A 16 15.13 3.72 11.88
N CYS A 17 13.93 4.01 11.38
CA CYS A 17 12.67 3.76 12.07
C CYS A 17 12.34 2.28 12.27
N TRP A 18 13.04 1.34 11.62
CA TRP A 18 12.87 -0.10 11.88
C TRP A 18 13.85 -0.70 12.88
N ARG A 19 14.80 0.09 13.43
CA ARG A 19 15.73 -0.41 14.46
C ARG A 19 15.15 -0.43 15.87
N PHE A 20 13.91 0.06 16.06
CA PHE A 20 13.28 0.03 17.38
C PHE A 20 13.01 -1.41 17.83
N PRO A 21 13.25 -1.77 19.11
CA PRO A 21 13.10 -3.15 19.59
C PRO A 21 11.71 -3.77 19.41
N GLY A 22 10.67 -2.95 19.23
CA GLY A 22 9.30 -3.41 18.98
C GLY A 22 9.04 -3.87 17.54
N VAL A 23 10.00 -3.72 16.62
CA VAL A 23 9.88 -4.12 15.22
C VAL A 23 10.47 -5.51 15.02
N ALA A 24 9.66 -6.42 14.48
CA ALA A 24 10.08 -7.75 14.06
C ALA A 24 10.91 -7.65 12.77
N THR A 25 12.14 -8.12 12.82
CA THR A 25 13.12 -8.09 11.72
C THR A 25 13.91 -9.39 11.69
N ARG A 26 14.67 -9.64 10.61
CA ARG A 26 15.60 -10.77 10.57
C ARG A 26 16.62 -10.76 11.73
N ALA A 27 17.04 -9.59 12.19
CA ALA A 27 18.07 -9.46 13.23
C ALA A 27 17.60 -9.87 14.64
N ASN A 28 16.29 -9.98 14.86
CA ASN A 28 15.70 -10.44 16.13
C ASN A 28 14.72 -11.60 15.92
N ASP A 29 14.99 -12.44 14.91
CA ASP A 29 14.20 -13.64 14.58
C ASP A 29 12.71 -13.35 14.41
N PHE A 30 12.38 -12.20 13.82
CA PHE A 30 11.02 -11.71 13.63
C PHE A 30 10.20 -11.61 14.92
N THR A 31 10.86 -11.34 16.04
CA THR A 31 10.20 -11.11 17.32
C THR A 31 9.90 -9.62 17.49
N GLY A 32 8.63 -9.27 17.68
CA GLY A 32 8.23 -7.88 17.87
C GLY A 32 6.72 -7.69 17.89
N ALA A 33 6.28 -6.48 18.23
CA ALA A 33 4.87 -6.10 18.22
C ALA A 33 4.40 -5.61 16.84
N MET A 34 5.33 -5.34 15.92
CA MET A 34 5.05 -4.81 14.58
C MET A 34 5.98 -5.47 13.56
N LEU A 35 5.42 -6.05 12.51
CA LEU A 35 6.16 -6.56 11.35
C LEU A 35 6.09 -5.53 10.23
N VAL A 36 7.21 -5.27 9.55
CA VAL A 36 7.27 -4.40 8.37
C VAL A 36 7.67 -5.22 7.16
N LEU A 37 6.94 -5.04 6.07
CA LEU A 37 7.20 -5.69 4.78
C LEU A 37 7.16 -4.65 3.66
N TYR A 38 8.11 -4.76 2.74
CA TYR A 38 8.14 -3.98 1.52
C TYR A 38 7.43 -4.73 0.41
N VAL A 39 6.33 -4.17 -0.08
CA VAL A 39 5.47 -4.79 -1.09
C VAL A 39 5.78 -4.23 -2.47
N LEU A 40 6.21 -5.08 -3.40
CA LEU A 40 6.61 -4.68 -4.76
C LEU A 40 5.88 -5.48 -5.84
N GLY A 41 5.49 -4.80 -6.91
CA GLY A 41 5.16 -5.42 -8.19
C GLY A 41 6.37 -5.43 -9.13
N ARG A 42 6.20 -6.05 -10.29
CA ARG A 42 7.23 -6.09 -11.34
C ARG A 42 7.31 -4.75 -12.05
N HIS A 43 8.50 -4.18 -12.13
CA HIS A 43 8.69 -2.81 -12.62
C HIS A 43 8.84 -2.76 -14.15
N PRO A 44 8.20 -1.81 -14.87
CA PRO A 44 8.27 -1.74 -16.33
C PRO A 44 9.68 -1.50 -16.88
N SER A 45 10.57 -0.80 -16.15
CA SER A 45 11.94 -0.54 -16.63
C SER A 45 12.79 -1.81 -16.80
N HIS A 46 12.37 -2.91 -16.18
CA HIS A 46 13.07 -4.20 -16.19
C HIS A 46 12.31 -5.24 -17.01
N GLY A 47 11.47 -4.79 -17.96
CA GLY A 47 10.66 -5.69 -18.77
C GLY A 47 9.59 -6.45 -17.97
N TYR A 48 9.20 -5.95 -16.80
CA TYR A 48 8.35 -6.65 -15.84
C TYR A 48 8.95 -7.94 -15.27
N GLU A 49 10.27 -8.00 -15.17
CA GLU A 49 10.99 -9.02 -14.41
C GLU A 49 11.52 -8.47 -13.08
N TYR A 50 11.82 -9.35 -12.12
CA TYR A 50 12.50 -8.97 -10.88
C TYR A 50 14.01 -8.93 -11.10
N THR A 51 14.65 -7.85 -10.68
CA THR A 51 16.11 -7.70 -10.84
C THR A 51 16.87 -8.62 -9.88
N ALA A 52 18.09 -9.01 -10.26
CA ALA A 52 19.00 -9.76 -9.39
C ALA A 52 19.22 -9.04 -8.04
N ALA A 53 19.30 -7.71 -8.07
CA ALA A 53 19.47 -6.91 -6.86
C ALA A 53 18.24 -6.92 -5.93
N LEU A 54 17.01 -7.04 -6.47
CA LEU A 54 15.83 -7.24 -5.63
C LEU A 54 15.82 -8.65 -5.02
N LEU A 55 16.24 -9.67 -5.78
CA LEU A 55 16.34 -11.04 -5.27
C LEU A 55 17.38 -11.13 -4.14
N GLU A 56 18.53 -10.48 -4.31
CA GLU A 56 19.55 -10.36 -3.27
C GLU A 56 19.02 -9.61 -2.04
N GLU A 57 18.35 -8.46 -2.23
CA GLU A 57 17.72 -7.72 -1.13
C GLU A 57 16.71 -8.59 -0.36
N ALA A 58 15.85 -9.32 -1.08
CA ALA A 58 14.87 -10.21 -0.47
C ALA A 58 15.53 -11.34 0.34
N ALA A 59 16.60 -11.95 -0.19
CA ALA A 59 17.36 -12.99 0.49
C ALA A 59 18.18 -12.46 1.69
N GLN A 60 18.59 -11.19 1.63
CA GLN A 60 19.34 -10.54 2.70
C GLN A 60 18.44 -10.11 3.87
N TRP A 61 17.25 -9.57 3.59
CA TRP A 61 16.43 -8.94 4.64
C TRP A 61 15.21 -9.74 5.05
N ASN A 62 14.74 -10.66 4.20
CA ASN A 62 13.54 -11.47 4.43
C ASN A 62 12.28 -10.63 4.75
N ASP A 63 12.26 -9.38 4.28
CA ASP A 63 11.19 -8.39 4.52
C ASP A 63 10.54 -7.90 3.21
N VAL A 64 10.81 -8.57 2.09
CA VAL A 64 10.31 -8.21 0.76
C VAL A 64 9.17 -9.16 0.34
N VAL A 65 8.04 -8.59 -0.08
CA VAL A 65 6.90 -9.31 -0.66
C VAL A 65 6.80 -8.94 -2.14
N ALA A 66 7.07 -9.91 -3.00
CA ALA A 66 6.91 -9.80 -4.44
C ALA A 66 5.49 -10.23 -4.85
N LEU A 67 4.65 -9.28 -5.26
CA LEU A 67 3.29 -9.55 -5.71
C LEU A 67 3.26 -10.00 -7.18
N PRO A 68 2.39 -10.94 -7.56
CA PRO A 68 2.25 -11.42 -8.94
C PRO A 68 1.48 -10.41 -9.82
N MET A 69 2.00 -9.19 -9.92
CA MET A 69 1.43 -8.09 -10.69
C MET A 69 2.51 -7.23 -11.32
N ASN A 70 2.14 -6.57 -12.41
CA ASN A 70 2.95 -5.54 -13.04
C ASN A 70 2.59 -4.18 -12.44
N GLU A 71 3.62 -3.40 -12.12
CA GLU A 71 3.47 -1.99 -11.76
C GLU A 71 2.99 -1.19 -12.97
N GLY A 72 2.27 -0.11 -12.72
CA GLY A 72 1.89 0.81 -13.78
C GLY A 72 3.06 1.66 -14.25
N ARG A 73 3.02 2.10 -15.50
CA ARG A 73 4.03 3.04 -16.03
C ARG A 73 3.85 4.41 -15.40
N VAL A 74 4.95 4.94 -14.88
CA VAL A 74 5.01 6.30 -14.35
C VAL A 74 5.12 7.29 -15.52
N SER A 75 4.43 8.43 -15.44
CA SER A 75 4.51 9.46 -16.47
C SER A 75 5.96 9.97 -16.62
N PRO A 76 6.45 10.18 -17.86
CA PRO A 76 7.84 10.60 -18.09
C PRO A 76 8.25 11.90 -17.39
N GLU A 77 7.29 12.79 -17.16
CA GLU A 77 7.49 14.10 -16.54
C GLU A 77 7.64 13.99 -15.02
N LYS A 78 7.26 12.85 -14.42
CA LYS A 78 7.30 12.64 -12.99
C LYS A 78 8.74 12.43 -12.51
N LYS A 79 9.24 13.38 -11.73
CA LYS A 79 10.54 13.27 -11.02
C LYS A 79 10.39 12.58 -9.67
N VAL A 80 11.38 11.75 -9.30
CA VAL A 80 11.45 11.11 -7.97
C VAL A 80 11.61 12.19 -6.90
N GLY A 81 10.85 12.09 -5.81
CA GLY A 81 10.94 13.03 -4.68
C GLY A 81 10.28 14.40 -4.88
N VAL A 82 9.71 14.66 -6.06
CA VAL A 82 8.91 15.87 -6.33
C VAL A 82 7.43 15.54 -6.13
N GLU A 83 6.61 16.47 -5.68
CA GLU A 83 5.15 16.29 -5.68
C GLU A 83 4.61 16.23 -7.13
N GLY A 84 3.51 15.51 -7.37
CA GLY A 84 2.83 15.54 -8.67
C GLY A 84 2.23 14.22 -9.10
N TYR A 85 1.38 14.30 -10.13
CA TYR A 85 0.67 13.16 -10.67
C TYR A 85 1.61 12.18 -11.38
N SER A 86 1.54 10.90 -11.01
CA SER A 86 2.44 9.86 -11.54
C SER A 86 1.88 9.15 -12.78
N GLY A 87 0.70 9.53 -13.29
CA GLY A 87 0.04 8.90 -14.42
C GLY A 87 -1.04 7.88 -14.02
N ILE A 88 -2.00 7.63 -14.92
CA ILE A 88 -3.18 6.78 -14.68
C ILE A 88 -2.77 5.34 -14.40
N GLU A 89 -1.87 4.79 -15.23
CA GLU A 89 -1.39 3.42 -15.06
C GLU A 89 -0.72 3.21 -13.70
N ALA A 90 0.21 4.11 -13.32
CA ALA A 90 0.88 4.05 -12.03
C ALA A 90 -0.11 4.12 -10.86
N ALA A 91 -1.11 5.00 -10.94
CA ALA A 91 -2.11 5.15 -9.91
C ALA A 91 -3.00 3.90 -9.76
N ILE A 92 -3.46 3.34 -10.87
CA ILE A 92 -4.22 2.08 -10.88
C ILE A 92 -3.35 0.92 -10.37
N GLY A 93 -2.08 0.86 -10.79
CA GLY A 93 -1.11 -0.11 -10.28
C GLY A 93 -0.95 -0.03 -8.76
N LEU A 94 -0.86 1.17 -8.20
CA LEU A 94 -0.79 1.36 -6.74
C LEU A 94 -2.06 0.86 -6.04
N THR A 95 -3.24 1.19 -6.55
CA THR A 95 -4.52 0.71 -6.01
C THR A 95 -4.60 -0.83 -6.01
N ARG A 96 -4.20 -1.46 -7.12
CA ARG A 96 -4.17 -2.93 -7.23
C ARG A 96 -3.22 -3.54 -6.20
N LYS A 97 -2.04 -2.94 -6.04
CA LYS A 97 -1.03 -3.36 -5.05
C LYS A 97 -1.57 -3.27 -3.63
N VAL A 98 -2.28 -2.19 -3.29
CA VAL A 98 -2.88 -2.01 -1.96
C VAL A 98 -3.94 -3.07 -1.69
N TYR A 99 -4.84 -3.34 -2.64
CA TYR A 99 -5.80 -4.44 -2.49
C TYR A 99 -5.06 -5.78 -2.24
N MET A 100 -4.07 -6.11 -3.07
CA MET A 100 -3.33 -7.37 -2.96
C MET A 100 -2.54 -7.47 -1.66
N TRP A 101 -2.02 -6.36 -1.14
CA TRP A 101 -1.37 -6.29 0.16
C TRP A 101 -2.33 -6.68 1.28
N PHE A 102 -3.51 -6.04 1.36
CA PHE A 102 -4.49 -6.36 2.40
C PHE A 102 -5.02 -7.79 2.27
N ASP A 103 -5.31 -8.26 1.06
CA ASP A 103 -5.77 -9.63 0.81
C ASP A 103 -4.72 -10.67 1.24
N LEU A 104 -3.44 -10.42 0.94
CA LEU A 104 -2.34 -11.28 1.36
C LEU A 104 -2.11 -11.23 2.87
N ALA A 105 -2.05 -10.04 3.46
CA ALA A 105 -1.79 -9.85 4.88
C ALA A 105 -2.84 -10.54 5.76
N LEU A 106 -4.12 -10.51 5.35
CA LEU A 106 -5.20 -11.21 6.06
C LEU A 106 -5.00 -12.73 6.10
N ARG A 107 -4.42 -13.32 5.04
CA ARG A 107 -4.15 -14.75 4.94
C ARG A 107 -2.88 -15.17 5.68
N LEU A 108 -1.81 -14.38 5.55
CA LEU A 108 -0.51 -14.71 6.15
C LEU A 108 -0.45 -14.41 7.65
N PHE A 109 -1.19 -13.40 8.12
CA PHE A 109 -1.12 -12.92 9.51
C PHE A 109 -2.49 -13.03 10.18
N PRO A 110 -2.99 -14.24 10.48
CA PRO A 110 -4.33 -14.45 11.02
C PRO A 110 -4.54 -13.79 12.40
N ILE A 111 -3.46 -13.56 13.16
CA ILE A 111 -3.52 -12.95 14.49
C ILE A 111 -3.30 -11.43 14.50
N ALA A 112 -2.90 -10.84 13.37
CA ALA A 112 -2.69 -9.39 13.28
C ALA A 112 -4.02 -8.66 13.46
N ARG A 113 -4.04 -7.71 14.42
CA ARG A 113 -5.23 -6.92 14.76
C ARG A 113 -5.40 -5.69 13.90
N TYR A 114 -4.29 -5.16 13.42
CA TYR A 114 -4.22 -3.99 12.57
C TYR A 114 -3.29 -4.29 11.40
N ILE A 115 -3.65 -3.79 10.23
CA ILE A 115 -2.85 -3.88 9.00
C ILE A 115 -2.71 -2.46 8.49
N ALA A 116 -1.47 -2.03 8.26
CA ALA A 116 -1.16 -0.69 7.81
C ALA A 116 -0.61 -0.70 6.39
N LYS A 117 -0.78 0.43 5.72
CA LYS A 117 -0.07 0.81 4.50
C LYS A 117 0.75 2.05 4.80
N GLY A 118 1.96 2.13 4.28
CA GLY A 118 2.81 3.31 4.36
C GLY A 118 3.74 3.41 3.16
N ASP A 119 4.08 4.64 2.77
CA ASP A 119 5.01 4.90 1.66
C ASP A 119 6.48 4.80 2.11
N ASP A 120 7.40 4.63 1.16
CA ASP A 120 8.83 4.46 1.46
C ASP A 120 9.57 5.78 1.75
N ASP A 121 8.92 6.93 1.58
CA ASP A 121 9.41 8.27 1.95
C ASP A 121 8.83 8.81 3.25
N MET A 122 8.12 7.97 4.02
CA MET A 122 7.66 8.35 5.36
C MET A 122 8.65 7.93 6.46
N PHE A 123 8.56 8.60 7.61
CA PHE A 123 9.23 8.21 8.85
C PHE A 123 8.19 7.92 9.94
N LEU A 124 8.23 6.71 10.51
CA LEU A 124 7.28 6.29 11.55
C LEU A 124 7.91 6.33 12.95
N ARG A 125 7.28 7.04 13.88
CA ARG A 125 7.63 6.99 15.31
C ARG A 125 7.09 5.71 15.94
N VAL A 126 7.78 4.58 15.72
CA VAL A 126 7.28 3.24 16.07
C VAL A 126 6.82 3.09 17.52
N PRO A 127 7.56 3.53 18.56
CA PRO A 127 7.11 3.35 19.94
C PRO A 127 5.76 4.03 20.22
N LEU A 128 5.59 5.24 19.67
CA LEU A 128 4.33 5.99 19.79
C LEU A 128 3.22 5.30 18.99
N PHE A 129 3.50 4.89 17.75
CA PHE A 129 2.53 4.22 16.89
C PHE A 129 1.99 2.93 17.53
N VAL A 130 2.88 2.05 18.01
CA VAL A 130 2.49 0.80 18.69
C VAL A 130 1.73 1.08 19.99
N ALA A 131 2.14 2.09 20.76
CA ALA A 131 1.42 2.48 21.97
C ALA A 131 -0.01 2.95 21.66
N LEU A 132 -0.20 3.74 20.61
CA LEU A 132 -1.52 4.18 20.16
C LEU A 132 -2.40 3.01 19.73
N LEU A 133 -1.88 2.08 18.90
CA LEU A 133 -2.66 0.91 18.45
C LEU A 133 -3.15 0.03 19.61
N ARG A 134 -2.44 -0.01 20.73
CA ARG A 134 -2.87 -0.76 21.94
C ARG A 134 -4.06 -0.12 22.65
N LEU A 135 -4.27 1.18 22.46
CA LEU A 135 -5.40 1.93 23.04
C LEU A 135 -6.63 1.95 22.13
N LEU A 136 -6.46 1.66 20.83
CA LEU A 136 -7.55 1.67 19.88
C LEU A 136 -8.50 0.46 20.04
N PRO A 137 -9.79 0.62 19.70
CA PRO A 137 -10.70 -0.50 19.49
C PRO A 137 -10.15 -1.51 18.47
N ARG A 138 -10.36 -2.80 18.73
CA ARG A 138 -9.90 -3.88 17.84
C ARG A 138 -10.74 -4.02 16.55
N ARG A 139 -11.78 -3.22 16.40
CA ARG A 139 -12.77 -3.28 15.31
C ARG A 139 -13.20 -1.89 14.87
N GLY A 140 -13.62 -1.77 13.61
CA GLY A 140 -14.12 -0.52 13.04
C GLY A 140 -13.11 0.61 12.94
N ILE A 141 -11.81 0.30 12.92
CA ILE A 141 -10.75 1.31 12.82
C ILE A 141 -10.31 1.46 11.37
N TYR A 142 -10.47 2.67 10.87
CA TYR A 142 -9.73 3.21 9.74
C TYR A 142 -9.07 4.49 10.24
N MET A 143 -7.75 4.45 10.47
CA MET A 143 -6.99 5.52 11.12
C MET A 143 -5.91 6.06 10.19
N GLY A 144 -5.78 7.38 10.11
CA GLY A 144 -4.70 8.06 9.41
C GLY A 144 -4.93 9.57 9.43
N VAL A 145 -4.25 10.30 8.56
CA VAL A 145 -4.57 11.71 8.35
C VAL A 145 -5.85 11.80 7.54
N TYR A 146 -6.91 12.33 8.16
CA TYR A 146 -8.24 12.43 7.58
C TYR A 146 -8.31 13.52 6.51
N ALA A 147 -8.91 13.18 5.37
CA ALA A 147 -9.21 14.11 4.28
C ALA A 147 -10.61 13.84 3.70
N GLY A 148 -11.15 14.85 3.02
CA GLY A 148 -12.38 14.76 2.25
C GLY A 148 -12.13 15.09 0.78
N SER A 149 -12.78 14.36 -0.11
CA SER A 149 -12.81 14.68 -1.54
C SER A 149 -14.25 14.59 -2.06
N SER A 150 -14.51 15.30 -3.15
CA SER A 150 -15.79 15.23 -3.88
C SER A 150 -15.54 14.56 -5.22
N LEU A 151 -16.30 13.51 -5.48
CA LEU A 151 -16.08 12.62 -6.60
C LEU A 151 -17.26 12.68 -7.56
N TRP A 152 -16.97 12.83 -8.85
CA TRP A 152 -18.00 12.82 -9.88
C TRP A 152 -18.20 11.41 -10.41
N VAL A 153 -19.38 10.85 -10.18
CA VAL A 153 -19.77 9.52 -10.67
C VAL A 153 -21.13 9.63 -11.33
N LYS A 154 -21.19 9.40 -12.66
CA LYS A 154 -22.45 9.44 -13.44
C LYS A 154 -23.29 10.69 -13.14
N ASP A 155 -22.67 11.86 -13.28
CA ASP A 155 -23.27 13.18 -13.06
C ASP A 155 -23.76 13.46 -11.63
N ARG A 156 -23.29 12.67 -10.64
CA ARG A 156 -23.54 12.91 -9.21
C ARG A 156 -22.22 13.17 -8.49
N SER A 157 -22.22 14.17 -7.62
CA SER A 157 -21.15 14.38 -6.65
C SER A 157 -21.34 13.45 -5.45
N ILE A 158 -20.32 12.68 -5.13
CA ILE A 158 -20.24 11.82 -3.95
C ILE A 158 -19.12 12.36 -3.07
N HIS A 159 -19.45 12.75 -1.84
CA HIS A 159 -18.44 13.09 -0.85
C HIS A 159 -17.84 11.80 -0.27
N VAL A 160 -16.52 11.69 -0.33
CA VAL A 160 -15.79 10.56 0.22
C VAL A 160 -14.80 11.07 1.25
N PHE A 161 -14.88 10.47 2.43
CA PHE A 161 -13.89 10.65 3.48
C PHE A 161 -12.91 9.50 3.44
N PHE A 162 -11.63 9.82 3.55
CA PHE A 162 -10.55 8.85 3.42
C PHE A 162 -9.36 9.24 4.28
N MET A 163 -8.42 8.30 4.45
CA MET A 163 -7.14 8.57 5.08
C MET A 163 -6.08 8.72 4.01
N ILE A 164 -5.34 9.82 4.01
CA ILE A 164 -4.35 10.15 2.98
C ILE A 164 -3.31 9.02 2.82
N GLY A 165 -2.90 8.76 1.59
CA GLY A 165 -2.14 7.57 1.19
C GLY A 165 -0.76 7.35 1.84
N TRP A 166 -0.01 8.39 2.19
CA TRP A 166 1.32 8.27 2.84
C TRP A 166 1.39 7.31 4.03
N CYS A 167 0.36 7.25 4.90
CA CYS A 167 0.24 6.20 5.92
C CYS A 167 -1.19 6.12 6.49
N TYR A 168 -1.77 4.93 6.51
CA TYR A 168 -3.03 4.65 7.21
C TYR A 168 -3.09 3.20 7.72
N THR A 169 -3.98 2.94 8.67
CA THR A 169 -4.13 1.66 9.37
C THR A 169 -5.59 1.23 9.42
N LEU A 170 -5.85 -0.01 9.07
CA LEU A 170 -7.15 -0.67 9.19
C LEU A 170 -7.11 -1.66 10.35
N SER A 171 -8.17 -1.74 11.16
CA SER A 171 -8.41 -2.95 11.95
C SER A 171 -8.72 -4.11 11.02
N ARG A 172 -8.49 -5.33 11.51
CA ARG A 172 -8.63 -6.54 10.70
C ARG A 172 -9.98 -6.66 10.00
N ASP A 173 -11.07 -6.42 10.72
CA ASP A 173 -12.45 -6.46 10.20
C ASP A 173 -12.69 -5.42 9.09
N VAL A 174 -12.07 -4.24 9.19
CA VAL A 174 -12.16 -3.21 8.15
C VAL A 174 -11.34 -3.62 6.92
N ALA A 175 -10.17 -4.22 7.11
CA ALA A 175 -9.41 -4.81 6.00
C ALA A 175 -10.17 -5.97 5.33
N GLU A 176 -10.87 -6.81 6.10
CA GLU A 176 -11.75 -7.87 5.59
C GLU A 176 -12.90 -7.28 4.77
N ALA A 177 -13.53 -6.19 5.24
CA ALA A 177 -14.57 -5.47 4.51
C ALA A 177 -14.05 -4.96 3.16
N LEU A 178 -12.89 -4.28 3.15
CA LEU A 178 -12.23 -3.79 1.92
C LEU A 178 -12.00 -4.92 0.91
N VAL A 179 -11.40 -6.03 1.35
CA VAL A 179 -11.05 -7.17 0.47
C VAL A 179 -12.29 -7.94 0.00
N SER A 180 -13.36 -7.95 0.79
CA SER A 180 -14.63 -8.61 0.44
C SER A 180 -15.43 -7.86 -0.63
N TYR A 181 -15.11 -6.59 -0.91
CA TYR A 181 -15.81 -5.79 -1.90
C TYR A 181 -15.57 -6.29 -3.33
N LYS A 182 -16.57 -7.01 -3.86
CA LYS A 182 -16.48 -7.75 -5.13
C LYS A 182 -16.00 -6.90 -6.32
N PRO A 183 -16.47 -5.66 -6.53
CA PRO A 183 -15.99 -4.83 -7.64
C PRO A 183 -14.49 -4.56 -7.56
N LEU A 184 -13.98 -4.19 -6.37
CA LEU A 184 -12.54 -3.95 -6.18
C LEU A 184 -11.74 -5.24 -6.37
N ARG A 185 -12.16 -6.35 -5.77
CA ARG A 185 -11.50 -7.65 -5.96
C ARG A 185 -11.35 -8.01 -7.43
N ARG A 186 -12.42 -7.86 -8.21
CA ARG A 186 -12.41 -8.15 -9.65
C ARG A 186 -11.40 -7.26 -10.39
N LEU A 187 -11.43 -5.96 -10.14
CA LEU A 187 -10.57 -5.01 -10.84
C LEU A 187 -9.10 -5.06 -10.39
N ALA A 188 -8.84 -5.49 -9.15
CA ALA A 188 -7.47 -5.69 -8.66
C ALA A 188 -6.69 -6.74 -9.49
N TYR A 189 -7.37 -7.78 -9.97
CA TYR A 189 -6.76 -8.84 -10.79
C TYR A 189 -6.97 -8.65 -12.30
N LEU A 190 -7.76 -7.65 -12.71
CA LEU A 190 -7.96 -7.34 -14.12
C LEU A 190 -6.80 -6.46 -14.63
N PRO A 191 -6.14 -6.80 -15.75
CA PRO A 191 -5.21 -5.90 -16.41
C PRO A 191 -5.91 -4.61 -16.82
N TYR A 192 -5.26 -3.47 -16.57
CA TYR A 192 -5.76 -2.18 -17.02
C TYR A 192 -5.59 -2.04 -18.54
N SER A 193 -6.60 -1.45 -19.19
CA SER A 193 -6.53 -0.98 -20.56
C SER A 193 -7.38 0.28 -20.71
N LYS A 194 -7.09 1.11 -21.72
CA LYS A 194 -7.80 2.39 -21.91
C LYS A 194 -9.28 2.19 -22.23
N GLU A 195 -9.61 1.10 -22.92
CA GLU A 195 -10.99 0.72 -23.27
C GLU A 195 -11.84 0.38 -22.04
N ARG A 196 -11.20 0.02 -20.92
CA ARG A 196 -11.85 -0.30 -19.64
C ARG A 196 -11.74 0.83 -18.62
N GLU A 197 -11.24 1.99 -19.01
CA GLU A 197 -10.93 3.07 -18.06
C GLU A 197 -12.11 3.46 -17.17
N GLU A 198 -13.31 3.57 -17.77
CA GLU A 198 -14.53 3.87 -17.03
C GLU A 198 -14.81 2.83 -15.92
N GLU A 199 -14.49 1.57 -16.15
CA GLU A 199 -14.65 0.48 -15.19
C GLU A 199 -13.75 0.68 -13.97
N PHE A 200 -12.49 1.08 -14.18
CA PHE A 200 -11.54 1.38 -13.10
C PHE A 200 -11.92 2.66 -12.36
N PHE A 201 -12.41 3.67 -13.08
CA PHE A 201 -12.82 4.95 -12.49
C PHE A 201 -14.14 4.82 -11.73
N SER A 202 -14.95 3.82 -12.07
CA SER A 202 -16.22 3.52 -11.42
C SER A 202 -16.10 3.26 -9.92
N ILE A 203 -14.89 3.00 -9.39
CA ILE A 203 -14.58 2.92 -7.94
C ILE A 203 -13.33 3.73 -7.55
N HIS A 204 -12.92 4.70 -8.38
CA HIS A 204 -11.75 5.58 -8.19
C HIS A 204 -10.39 4.89 -8.11
N MET A 205 -10.16 3.83 -8.90
CA MET A 205 -8.85 3.15 -8.86
C MET A 205 -7.66 4.02 -9.26
N GLN A 206 -7.88 5.18 -9.87
CA GLN A 206 -6.85 6.19 -10.15
C GLN A 206 -6.45 7.04 -8.92
N HIS A 207 -7.04 6.80 -7.76
CA HIS A 207 -6.69 7.41 -6.48
C HIS A 207 -6.77 6.36 -5.36
N GLU A 208 -5.64 5.77 -4.98
CA GLU A 208 -5.59 4.60 -4.08
C GLU A 208 -6.26 4.85 -2.72
N ASP A 209 -5.94 5.96 -2.07
CA ASP A 209 -6.46 6.32 -0.76
C ASP A 209 -7.95 6.69 -0.79
N VAL A 210 -8.36 7.46 -1.79
CA VAL A 210 -9.78 7.76 -2.06
C VAL A 210 -10.57 6.49 -2.37
N MET A 211 -9.99 5.54 -3.11
CA MET A 211 -10.62 4.24 -3.40
C MET A 211 -10.90 3.49 -2.10
N VAL A 212 -9.93 3.42 -1.18
CA VAL A 212 -10.12 2.76 0.12
C VAL A 212 -11.27 3.41 0.89
N GLY A 213 -11.30 4.74 0.98
CA GLY A 213 -12.42 5.46 1.60
C GLY A 213 -13.75 5.17 0.92
N ARG A 214 -13.80 5.20 -0.40
CA ARG A 214 -15.01 4.94 -1.20
C ARG A 214 -15.57 3.54 -0.99
N VAL A 215 -14.71 2.54 -0.83
CA VAL A 215 -15.13 1.14 -0.66
C VAL A 215 -15.60 0.85 0.77
N LEU A 216 -15.09 1.59 1.75
CA LEU A 216 -15.41 1.41 3.16
C LEU A 216 -16.60 2.24 3.67
N VAL A 217 -17.13 3.16 2.86
CA VAL A 217 -18.30 4.02 3.16
C VAL A 217 -19.58 3.44 2.56
#